data_AF-A0A918RAV2-F1
#
_entry.id   AF-A0A918RAV2-F1
#
_cell.length_a   1.000
_cell.length_b   1.000
_cell.length_c   1.000
_cell.angle_alpha   90.00
_cell.angle_beta   90.00
_cell.angle_gamma   90.00
#
_symmetry.space_group_name_H-M   'P 1'
#
loop_
_entity.id
_entity.type
_entity.pdbx_description
1 polymer ?
#
loop_
_entity_poly.entity_id
_entity_poly.type
_entity_poly.pdbx_seq_one_letter_code
_entity_poly.pdbx_strand_id
1 'polypeptide(L)'
;MRTFGLVTLLLLFLASCKNEPKTEPVEVKDILTETPIEKDSVVEKEIEPIVKTSKQIKEELTRKGFKTFDYVDEKTKDTVLMQQYFIAFLKMGSIRGQNEEESEELQKLHMEHLAKMYTMGYADISGPFGDDGEIRGITIYNVPTLKMADSLAKSDPMVKAGRLTIEVHPWWAAKGFSLR
;
A
#
# COMPACT_ATOMS: atom_id res chain seq x y z
N MET A 1 26.86 -6.75 71.40
CA MET A 1 26.25 -7.77 72.28
C MET A 1 25.33 -8.63 71.42
N ARG A 2 25.62 -9.94 71.32
CA ARG A 2 24.89 -11.05 70.64
C ARG A 2 24.89 -11.03 69.09
N THR A 3 25.73 -11.76 68.32
CA THR A 3 26.03 -13.22 68.12
C THR A 3 25.12 -13.97 67.14
N PHE A 4 25.71 -14.28 65.97
CA PHE A 4 25.75 -15.53 65.18
C PHE A 4 24.48 -16.27 64.71
N GLY A 5 24.47 -16.58 63.40
CA GLY A 5 23.61 -17.56 62.74
C GLY A 5 24.03 -17.78 61.29
N LEU A 6 25.17 -18.45 61.10
CA LEU A 6 25.81 -18.81 59.84
C LEU A 6 25.16 -20.10 59.29
N VAL A 7 24.61 -20.09 58.07
CA VAL A 7 24.48 -21.30 57.24
C VAL A 7 24.70 -20.94 55.78
N THR A 8 25.85 -21.33 55.26
CA THR A 8 26.21 -21.31 53.84
C THR A 8 26.04 -22.73 53.31
N LEU A 9 25.34 -22.92 52.19
CA LEU A 9 25.43 -24.18 51.42
C LEU A 9 25.39 -23.91 49.91
N LEU A 10 26.59 -23.70 49.38
CA LEU A 10 27.21 -24.32 48.20
C LEU A 10 26.32 -24.87 47.05
N LEU A 11 26.47 -24.23 45.87
CA LEU A 11 26.78 -24.81 44.53
C LEU A 11 25.87 -25.88 43.88
N LEU A 12 25.30 -25.57 42.69
CA LEU A 12 25.76 -26.04 41.36
C LEU A 12 24.71 -25.78 40.27
N PHE A 13 25.15 -25.15 39.17
CA PHE A 13 24.46 -25.13 37.88
C PHE A 13 24.56 -26.51 37.21
N LEU A 14 23.43 -27.10 36.81
CA LEU A 14 23.33 -27.97 35.64
C LEU A 14 21.94 -27.77 35.00
N ALA A 15 21.95 -27.44 33.71
CA ALA A 15 20.78 -27.31 32.87
C ALA A 15 20.09 -28.67 32.64
N SER A 16 18.76 -28.69 32.65
CA SER A 16 17.99 -29.64 31.83
C SER A 16 16.60 -29.08 31.57
N CYS A 17 16.35 -28.77 30.30
CA CYS A 17 15.11 -28.23 29.77
C CYS A 17 13.93 -29.18 30.02
N LYS A 18 12.78 -28.63 30.39
CA LYS A 18 11.50 -29.35 30.36
C LYS A 18 10.52 -28.59 29.46
N ASN A 19 10.48 -29.05 28.21
CA ASN A 19 9.39 -29.16 27.23
C ASN A 19 8.12 -28.32 27.43
N GLU A 20 7.54 -27.64 26.43
CA GLU A 20 7.91 -27.32 25.05
C GLU A 20 6.90 -26.27 24.53
N PRO A 21 7.28 -25.38 23.60
CA PRO A 21 6.38 -24.51 22.85
C PRO A 21 6.14 -25.01 21.41
N LYS A 22 5.19 -24.33 20.74
CA LYS A 22 4.97 -24.18 19.28
C LYS A 22 3.99 -25.15 18.60
N THR A 23 3.00 -24.54 17.97
CA THR A 23 2.12 -25.14 16.98
C THR A 23 2.56 -24.64 15.60
N GLU A 24 3.15 -25.53 14.82
CA GLU A 24 3.20 -25.48 13.35
C GLU A 24 2.93 -26.93 12.84
N PRO A 25 3.09 -27.21 11.54
CA PRO A 25 2.06 -27.44 10.54
C PRO A 25 1.71 -28.94 10.38
N VAL A 26 0.58 -29.21 9.72
CA VAL A 26 0.18 -30.58 9.37
C VAL A 26 0.93 -31.03 8.11
N GLU A 27 1.82 -32.01 8.27
CA GLU A 27 2.39 -32.86 7.22
C GLU A 27 1.96 -34.31 7.51
N VAL A 28 1.34 -35.00 6.54
CA VAL A 28 1.18 -36.47 6.56
C VAL A 28 1.76 -37.00 5.25
N LYS A 29 2.84 -37.76 5.36
CA LYS A 29 3.51 -38.47 4.27
C LYS A 29 2.95 -39.88 4.08
N ASP A 30 2.82 -40.22 2.80
CA ASP A 30 3.07 -41.49 2.09
C ASP A 30 2.51 -42.83 2.62
N ILE A 31 1.89 -43.59 1.72
CA ILE A 31 2.39 -44.90 1.21
C ILE A 31 1.67 -45.27 -0.10
N LEU A 32 2.47 -45.86 -0.98
CA LEU A 32 2.34 -46.15 -2.41
C LEU A 32 1.48 -47.38 -2.75
N THR A 33 0.95 -47.43 -3.97
CA THR A 33 0.87 -48.65 -4.81
C THR A 33 0.82 -48.31 -6.32
N GLU A 34 2.00 -48.44 -6.95
CA GLU A 34 2.36 -48.98 -8.29
C GLU A 34 1.43 -48.88 -9.52
N THR A 35 1.89 -48.12 -10.54
CA THR A 35 1.92 -48.32 -12.04
C THR A 35 0.65 -48.73 -12.83
N PRO A 36 0.47 -48.31 -14.12
CA PRO A 36 1.51 -48.06 -15.13
C PRO A 36 1.43 -46.75 -15.92
N ILE A 37 2.60 -46.42 -16.49
CA ILE A 37 2.85 -45.38 -17.48
C ILE A 37 2.14 -45.73 -18.78
N GLU A 38 1.27 -44.86 -19.27
CA GLU A 38 1.02 -44.74 -20.72
C GLU A 38 0.96 -43.26 -21.11
N LYS A 39 1.79 -42.93 -22.10
CA LYS A 39 1.96 -41.61 -22.69
C LYS A 39 0.64 -41.14 -23.28
N ASP A 40 0.21 -39.94 -22.91
CA ASP A 40 -0.32 -39.04 -23.92
C ASP A 40 0.09 -37.60 -23.61
N SER A 41 0.73 -37.02 -24.61
CA SER A 41 1.31 -35.68 -24.62
C SER A 41 0.20 -34.64 -24.52
N VAL A 42 -0.06 -34.14 -23.31
CA VAL A 42 -0.75 -32.86 -23.14
C VAL A 42 0.33 -31.79 -23.15
N VAL A 43 0.42 -31.08 -24.28
CA VAL A 43 1.18 -29.85 -24.40
C VAL A 43 0.58 -28.86 -23.40
N GLU A 44 1.26 -28.70 -22.27
CA GLU A 44 0.96 -27.68 -21.27
C GLU A 44 1.33 -26.34 -21.89
N LYS A 45 0.34 -25.73 -22.54
CA LYS A 45 0.48 -24.40 -23.12
C LYS A 45 0.47 -23.42 -21.95
N GLU A 46 1.66 -22.95 -21.58
CA GLU A 46 1.85 -21.85 -20.64
C GLU A 46 0.90 -20.69 -21.00
N ILE A 47 -0.02 -20.37 -20.10
CA ILE A 47 -0.88 -19.20 -20.22
C ILE A 47 -0.05 -18.01 -19.77
N GLU A 48 0.68 -17.40 -20.69
CA GLU A 48 1.30 -16.09 -20.43
C GLU A 48 0.19 -15.05 -20.13
N PRO A 49 0.36 -14.19 -19.11
CA PRO A 49 -0.60 -13.13 -18.85
C PRO A 49 -0.65 -12.19 -20.06
N ILE A 50 -1.83 -12.01 -20.64
CA ILE A 50 -2.05 -11.14 -21.80
C ILE A 50 -1.72 -9.69 -21.38
N VAL A 51 -0.49 -9.25 -21.67
CA VAL A 51 -0.08 -7.85 -21.49
C VAL A 51 -0.86 -7.03 -22.51
N LYS A 52 -1.81 -6.21 -22.03
CA LYS A 52 -2.59 -5.31 -22.89
C LYS A 52 -1.64 -4.38 -23.64
N THR A 53 -1.86 -4.22 -24.94
CA THR A 53 -1.11 -3.25 -25.74
C THR A 53 -1.46 -1.81 -25.32
N SER A 54 -0.55 -0.85 -25.56
CA SER A 54 -0.78 0.57 -25.25
C SER A 54 -2.06 1.12 -25.88
N LYS A 55 -2.41 0.64 -27.09
CA LYS A 55 -3.65 1.00 -27.79
C LYS A 55 -4.89 0.53 -27.01
N GLN A 56 -4.91 -0.73 -26.58
CA GLN A 56 -6.02 -1.29 -25.79
C GLN A 56 -6.17 -0.56 -24.44
N ILE A 57 -5.05 -0.23 -23.79
CA ILE A 57 -5.06 0.55 -22.54
C ILE A 57 -5.68 1.93 -22.78
N LYS A 58 -5.26 2.64 -23.84
CA LYS A 58 -5.78 3.96 -24.20
C LYS A 58 -7.28 3.94 -24.49
N GLU A 59 -7.76 2.95 -25.23
CA GLU A 59 -9.18 2.77 -25.52
C GLU A 59 -9.99 2.50 -24.24
N GLU A 60 -9.47 1.66 -23.33
CA GLU A 60 -10.11 1.40 -22.04
C GLU A 60 -10.18 2.66 -21.17
N LEU A 61 -9.08 3.39 -21.04
CA LEU A 61 -9.02 4.64 -20.29
C LEU A 61 -9.99 5.68 -20.84
N THR A 62 -10.03 5.83 -22.16
CA THR A 62 -10.96 6.75 -22.85
C THR A 62 -12.41 6.39 -22.54
N ARG A 63 -12.77 5.10 -22.63
CA ARG A 63 -14.10 4.60 -22.29
C ARG A 63 -14.48 4.82 -20.83
N LYS A 64 -13.51 4.79 -19.91
CA LYS A 64 -13.69 5.11 -18.49
C LYS A 64 -13.69 6.62 -18.20
N GLY A 65 -13.53 7.47 -19.21
CA GLY A 65 -13.56 8.93 -19.09
C GLY A 65 -12.22 9.57 -18.69
N PHE A 66 -11.12 8.81 -18.69
CA PHE A 66 -9.79 9.36 -18.44
C PHE A 66 -9.27 10.17 -19.63
N LYS A 67 -8.53 11.23 -19.34
CA LYS A 67 -7.81 11.99 -20.37
C LYS A 67 -6.43 11.37 -20.58
N THR A 68 -6.10 11.14 -21.85
CA THR A 68 -4.81 10.58 -22.26
C THR A 68 -4.29 11.28 -23.51
N PHE A 69 -2.97 11.25 -23.72
CA PHE A 69 -2.34 11.64 -24.99
C PHE A 69 -1.04 10.85 -25.21
N ASP A 70 -0.53 10.86 -26.43
CA ASP A 70 0.73 10.19 -26.76
C ASP A 70 1.86 11.23 -26.76
N TYR A 71 2.89 10.99 -25.97
CA TYR A 71 4.13 11.78 -25.95
C TYR A 71 5.22 11.02 -26.69
N VAL A 72 5.88 11.66 -27.65
CA VAL A 72 7.00 11.05 -28.39
C VAL A 72 8.30 11.62 -27.84
N ASP A 73 9.15 10.77 -27.27
CA ASP A 73 10.46 11.20 -26.79
C ASP A 73 11.34 11.62 -27.97
N GLU A 74 11.92 12.81 -27.90
CA GLU A 74 12.69 13.35 -29.01
C GLU A 74 13.97 12.56 -29.31
N LYS A 75 14.57 11.92 -28.30
CA LYS A 75 15.84 11.20 -28.42
C LYS A 75 15.62 9.75 -28.81
N THR A 76 14.74 9.05 -28.11
CA THR A 76 14.51 7.62 -28.37
C THR A 76 13.51 7.36 -29.49
N LYS A 77 12.67 8.36 -29.81
CA LYS A 77 11.51 8.25 -30.72
C LYS A 77 10.43 7.29 -30.22
N ASP A 78 10.52 6.85 -28.97
CA ASP A 78 9.51 6.01 -28.34
C ASP A 78 8.24 6.81 -28.06
N THR A 79 7.10 6.15 -28.19
CA THR A 79 5.80 6.72 -27.83
C THR A 79 5.40 6.27 -26.43
N VAL A 80 5.15 7.23 -25.55
CA VAL A 80 4.71 7.03 -24.17
C VAL A 80 3.27 7.49 -24.04
N LEU A 81 2.41 6.63 -23.50
CA LEU A 81 1.04 6.98 -23.17
C LEU A 81 1.02 7.82 -21.88
N MET A 82 0.59 9.08 -21.99
CA MET A 82 0.39 9.97 -20.85
C MET A 82 -1.06 9.89 -20.39
N GLN A 83 -1.28 9.86 -19.07
CA GLN A 83 -2.61 9.93 -18.45
C GLN A 83 -2.67 11.14 -17.51
N GLN A 84 -3.83 11.81 -17.45
CA GLN A 84 -4.11 12.80 -16.42
C GLN A 84 -4.51 12.10 -15.11
N TYR A 85 -3.77 12.43 -14.07
CA TYR A 85 -4.02 12.13 -12.68
C TYR A 85 -4.35 13.43 -11.93
N PHE A 86 -4.58 13.33 -10.63
CA PHE A 86 -4.80 14.49 -9.77
C PHE A 86 -3.94 14.39 -8.52
N ILE A 87 -3.04 15.35 -8.32
CA ILE A 87 -2.27 15.45 -7.08
C ILE A 87 -3.10 16.27 -6.09
N ALA A 88 -3.43 15.68 -4.95
CA ALA A 88 -3.98 16.37 -3.79
C ALA A 88 -2.86 16.68 -2.82
N PHE A 89 -2.64 17.96 -2.54
CA PHE A 89 -1.80 18.43 -1.45
C PHE A 89 -2.63 18.47 -0.16
N LEU A 90 -2.16 17.76 0.85
CA LEU A 90 -2.76 17.72 2.18
C LEU A 90 -2.06 18.80 3.00
N LYS A 91 -2.73 19.93 3.20
CA LYS A 91 -2.17 21.08 3.90
C LYS A 91 -2.64 21.12 5.34
N MET A 92 -1.85 21.73 6.22
CA MET A 92 -2.24 21.95 7.61
C MET A 92 -3.55 22.75 7.67
N GLY A 93 -4.50 22.25 8.46
CA GLY A 93 -5.78 22.92 8.73
C GLY A 93 -5.71 23.83 9.94
N SER A 94 -6.74 24.66 10.11
CA SER A 94 -6.82 25.66 11.17
C SER A 94 -7.26 25.09 12.53
N ILE A 95 -7.89 23.91 12.55
CA ILE A 95 -8.38 23.30 13.79
C ILE A 95 -7.24 22.53 14.46
N ARG A 96 -6.88 22.98 15.67
CA ARG A 96 -5.84 22.41 16.53
C ARG A 96 -6.33 22.33 17.97
N GLY A 97 -5.75 21.44 18.77
CA GLY A 97 -6.02 21.36 20.22
C GLY A 97 -6.92 20.20 20.65
N GLN A 98 -7.09 19.20 19.79
CA GLN A 98 -7.62 17.89 20.21
C GLN A 98 -6.75 17.31 21.33
N ASN A 99 -7.36 16.54 22.23
CA ASN A 99 -6.58 15.72 23.16
C ASN A 99 -5.83 14.63 22.39
N GLU A 100 -4.95 13.92 23.10
CA GLU A 100 -4.12 12.87 22.51
C GLU A 100 -4.97 11.75 21.89
N GLU A 101 -5.99 11.28 22.61
CA GLU A 101 -6.91 10.23 22.16
C GLU A 101 -7.63 10.58 20.85
N GLU A 102 -8.20 11.79 20.75
CA GLU A 102 -8.87 12.26 19.54
C GLU A 102 -7.88 12.46 18.38
N SER A 103 -6.66 12.89 18.67
CA SER A 103 -5.60 13.03 17.67
C SER A 103 -5.19 11.67 17.10
N GLU A 104 -5.04 10.66 17.94
CA GLU A 104 -4.70 9.29 17.56
C GLU A 104 -5.82 8.63 16.74
N GLU A 105 -7.08 8.78 17.16
CA GLU A 105 -8.21 8.22 16.42
C GLU A 105 -8.37 8.89 15.04
N LEU A 106 -8.24 10.21 14.95
CA LEU A 106 -8.25 10.89 13.64
C LEU A 106 -7.11 10.44 12.74
N GLN A 107 -5.92 10.17 13.31
CA GLN A 107 -4.80 9.62 12.56
C GLN A 107 -5.08 8.21 12.04
N LYS A 108 -5.66 7.34 12.88
CA LYS A 108 -6.07 6.00 12.46
C LYS A 108 -7.10 6.04 11.33
N LEU A 109 -8.14 6.87 11.47
CA LEU A 109 -9.19 7.04 10.47
C LEU A 109 -8.65 7.60 9.14
N HIS A 110 -7.66 8.49 9.20
CA HIS A 110 -6.95 8.98 8.02
C HIS A 110 -6.21 7.84 7.28
N MET A 111 -5.48 7.01 8.02
CA MET A 111 -4.78 5.86 7.42
C MET A 111 -5.76 4.85 6.81
N GLU A 112 -6.90 4.57 7.47
CA GLU A 112 -7.97 3.73 6.93
C GLU A 112 -8.56 4.31 5.64
N HIS A 113 -8.76 5.63 5.58
CA HIS A 113 -9.23 6.32 4.37
C HIS A 113 -8.25 6.14 3.21
N LEU A 114 -6.95 6.43 3.42
CA LEU A 114 -5.93 6.31 2.38
C LEU A 114 -5.79 4.87 1.88
N ALA A 115 -5.78 3.89 2.80
CA ALA A 115 -5.74 2.47 2.44
C ALA A 115 -6.95 2.08 1.58
N LYS A 116 -8.15 2.54 1.95
CA LYS A 116 -9.37 2.31 1.15
C LYS A 116 -9.26 2.92 -0.24
N MET A 117 -8.76 4.16 -0.38
CA MET A 117 -8.58 4.79 -1.70
C MET A 117 -7.64 3.99 -2.58
N TYR A 118 -6.57 3.45 -2.01
CA TYR A 118 -5.64 2.57 -2.71
C TYR A 118 -6.28 1.25 -3.12
N THR A 119 -6.92 0.53 -2.18
CA THR A 119 -7.57 -0.76 -2.46
C THR A 119 -8.68 -0.64 -3.51
N MET A 120 -9.42 0.46 -3.53
CA MET A 120 -10.46 0.72 -4.52
C MET A 120 -9.92 1.17 -5.89
N GLY A 121 -8.61 1.40 -6.01
CA GLY A 121 -7.98 1.89 -7.23
C GLY A 121 -8.28 3.36 -7.54
N TYR A 122 -8.70 4.14 -6.54
CA TYR A 122 -8.93 5.58 -6.68
C TYR A 122 -7.67 6.41 -6.48
N ALA A 123 -6.69 5.92 -5.73
CA ALA A 123 -5.41 6.57 -5.52
C ALA A 123 -4.27 5.55 -5.69
N ASP A 124 -3.16 5.98 -6.28
CA ASP A 124 -2.03 5.10 -6.57
C ASP A 124 -0.87 5.31 -5.57
N ILE A 125 -0.64 6.54 -5.10
CA ILE A 125 0.47 6.88 -4.19
C ILE A 125 -0.04 7.87 -3.14
N SER A 126 0.24 7.60 -1.87
CA SER A 126 0.03 8.56 -0.76
C SER A 126 1.22 8.54 0.19
N GLY A 127 1.60 9.70 0.72
CA GLY A 127 2.69 9.77 1.69
C GLY A 127 2.88 11.16 2.29
N PRO A 128 3.45 11.24 3.50
CA PRO A 128 3.78 12.51 4.12
C PRO A 128 5.02 13.16 3.50
N PHE A 129 5.15 14.47 3.63
CA PHE A 129 6.43 15.14 3.46
C PHE A 129 7.31 14.90 4.70
N GLY A 130 8.62 14.89 4.50
CA GLY A 130 9.60 14.64 5.57
C GLY A 130 9.99 15.88 6.38
N ASP A 131 9.36 17.02 6.10
CA ASP A 131 9.58 18.29 6.80
C ASP A 131 8.33 18.76 7.56
N ASP A 132 8.49 19.82 8.35
CA ASP A 132 7.41 20.45 9.11
C ASP A 132 6.73 21.59 8.34
N GLY A 133 6.69 21.49 7.00
CA GLY A 133 6.09 22.49 6.13
C GLY A 133 4.57 22.61 6.27
N GLU A 134 4.00 23.61 5.58
CA GLU A 134 2.54 23.78 5.50
C GLU A 134 1.87 22.58 4.83
N ILE A 135 2.54 21.98 3.85
CA ILE A 135 2.07 20.79 3.16
C ILE A 135 2.55 19.56 3.91
N ARG A 136 1.61 18.79 4.45
CA ARG A 136 1.87 17.63 5.29
C ARG A 136 2.05 16.34 4.49
N GLY A 137 1.50 16.28 3.28
CA GLY A 137 1.67 15.14 2.39
C GLY A 137 0.99 15.33 1.03
N ILE A 138 1.05 14.27 0.23
CA ILE A 138 0.36 14.18 -1.05
C ILE A 138 -0.42 12.87 -1.18
N THR A 139 -1.47 12.92 -1.98
CA THR A 139 -2.13 11.75 -2.54
C THR A 139 -2.31 11.94 -4.06
N ILE A 140 -1.94 10.94 -4.85
CA ILE A 140 -2.13 10.92 -6.30
C ILE A 140 -3.38 10.11 -6.61
N TYR A 141 -4.45 10.80 -6.99
CA TYR A 141 -5.72 10.20 -7.40
C TYR A 141 -5.70 9.79 -8.88
N ASN A 142 -6.15 8.56 -9.13
CA ASN A 142 -6.31 7.93 -10.44
C ASN A 142 -7.80 7.80 -10.75
N VAL A 143 -8.41 8.95 -11.03
CA VAL A 143 -9.85 9.09 -11.32
C VAL A 143 -10.05 9.97 -12.55
N PRO A 144 -11.19 9.88 -13.26
CA PRO A 144 -11.36 10.58 -14.55
C PRO A 144 -11.51 12.10 -14.45
N THR A 145 -11.86 12.65 -13.27
CA THR A 145 -12.20 14.08 -13.15
C THR A 145 -11.68 14.71 -11.86
N LEU A 146 -11.37 16.01 -11.95
CA LEU A 146 -10.95 16.83 -10.81
C LEU A 146 -12.01 16.81 -9.69
N LYS A 147 -13.30 16.91 -10.05
CA LYS A 147 -14.40 16.89 -9.09
C LYS A 147 -14.41 15.59 -8.26
N MET A 148 -14.13 14.45 -8.90
CA MET A 148 -14.06 13.17 -8.20
C MET A 148 -12.87 13.12 -7.25
N ALA A 149 -11.68 13.53 -7.70
CA ALA A 149 -10.49 13.58 -6.85
C ALA A 149 -10.70 14.50 -5.63
N ASP A 150 -11.24 15.71 -5.86
CA ASP A 150 -11.58 16.68 -4.82
C ASP A 150 -12.59 16.12 -3.80
N SER A 151 -13.65 15.47 -4.29
CA SER A 151 -14.67 14.89 -3.43
C SER A 151 -14.14 13.74 -2.57
N LEU A 152 -13.29 12.87 -3.14
CA LEU A 152 -12.67 11.77 -2.41
C LEU A 152 -11.69 12.28 -1.36
N ALA A 153 -10.80 13.21 -1.73
CA ALA A 153 -9.85 13.82 -0.81
C ALA A 153 -10.54 14.56 0.35
N LYS A 154 -11.63 15.29 0.07
CA LYS A 154 -12.42 15.96 1.12
C LYS A 154 -13.26 15.01 1.97
N SER A 155 -13.38 13.74 1.58
CA SER A 155 -14.12 12.74 2.36
C SER A 155 -13.32 12.17 3.52
N ASP A 156 -12.01 12.44 3.55
CA ASP A 156 -11.07 12.09 4.61
C ASP A 156 -11.52 12.63 5.98
N PRO A 157 -11.59 11.78 7.02
CA PRO A 157 -11.92 12.20 8.39
C PRO A 157 -11.05 13.33 8.94
N MET A 158 -9.75 13.39 8.62
CA MET A 158 -8.89 14.50 9.04
C MET A 158 -9.26 15.82 8.38
N VAL A 159 -9.71 15.77 7.13
CA VAL A 159 -10.15 16.97 6.39
C VAL A 159 -11.49 17.44 6.92
N LYS A 160 -12.44 16.51 7.17
CA LYS A 160 -13.73 16.83 7.78
C LYS A 160 -13.59 17.42 9.18
N ALA A 161 -12.62 16.95 9.96
CA ALA A 161 -12.28 17.49 11.26
C ALA A 161 -11.51 18.83 11.19
N GLY A 162 -11.20 19.33 9.98
CA GLY A 162 -10.48 20.58 9.76
C GLY A 162 -9.02 20.56 10.21
N ARG A 163 -8.44 19.39 10.48
CA ARG A 163 -7.01 19.22 10.76
C ARG A 163 -6.17 19.29 9.50
N LEU A 164 -6.76 18.90 8.38
CA LEU A 164 -6.19 19.04 7.05
C LEU A 164 -7.11 19.89 6.17
N THR A 165 -6.51 20.57 5.20
CA THR A 165 -7.20 21.17 4.06
C THR A 165 -6.63 20.59 2.77
N ILE A 166 -7.41 20.62 1.70
CA ILE A 166 -7.05 19.96 0.44
C ILE A 166 -6.93 21.00 -0.68
N GLU A 167 -5.85 20.88 -1.45
CA GLU A 167 -5.65 21.59 -2.71
C GLU A 167 -5.36 20.54 -3.81
N VAL A 168 -6.18 20.49 -4.87
CA VAL A 168 -6.05 19.46 -5.91
C VAL A 168 -5.70 20.07 -7.26
N HIS A 169 -4.68 19.51 -7.93
CA HIS A 169 -4.26 19.92 -9.27
C HIS A 169 -4.28 18.77 -10.27
N PRO A 170 -4.69 19.02 -11.54
CA PRO A 170 -4.46 18.06 -12.61
C PRO A 170 -2.96 17.89 -12.86
N TRP A 171 -2.50 16.65 -12.95
CA TRP A 171 -1.10 16.30 -13.16
C TRP A 171 -0.98 15.24 -14.25
N TRP A 172 0.01 15.38 -15.13
CA TRP A 172 0.24 14.42 -16.22
C TRP A 172 1.45 13.55 -15.92
N ALA A 173 1.27 12.24 -16.02
CA ALA A 173 2.33 11.27 -15.86
C ALA A 173 2.21 10.14 -16.88
N ALA A 174 3.34 9.51 -17.17
CA ALA A 174 3.39 8.34 -18.02
C ALA A 174 2.64 7.17 -17.36
N LYS A 175 1.75 6.54 -18.12
CA LYS A 175 0.93 5.44 -17.60
C LYS A 175 1.82 4.24 -17.27
N GLY A 176 1.76 3.80 -16.01
CA GLY A 176 2.46 2.61 -15.54
C GLY A 176 3.87 2.88 -14.99
N PHE A 177 4.30 4.14 -14.90
CA PHE A 177 5.57 4.48 -14.27
C PHE A 177 5.49 4.31 -12.75
N SER A 178 6.55 3.78 -12.16
CA SER A 178 6.74 3.63 -10.72
C SER A 178 7.93 4.46 -10.25
N LEU A 179 7.99 4.73 -8.94
CA LEU A 179 9.23 5.16 -8.30
C LEU A 179 10.29 4.05 -8.45
N ARG A 180 11.56 4.43 -8.56
CA ARG A 180 12.71 3.53 -8.77
C ARG A 180 13.56 3.46 -7.51
#